data_AF-A0A1G2CSN5-F1
#
_entry.id   AF-A0A1G2CSN5-F1
#
_cell.length_a   1.000
_cell.length_b   1.000
_cell.length_c   1.000
_cell.angle_alpha   90.00
_cell.angle_beta   90.00
_cell.angle_gamma   90.00
#
_symmetry.space_group_name_H-M   'P 1'
#
loop_
_entity.id
_entity.type
_entity.pdbx_description
1 polymer ?
#
loop_
_entity_poly.entity_id
_entity_poly.type
_entity_poly.pdbx_seq_one_letter_code
_entity_poly.pdbx_strand_id
1 'polypeptide(L)'
;MDSKRIILFFVFSLAVFDIFLWAAVFNGGGGDKLQIYFLNVGQGDSELLVLPGVKPAKILIDSGPNGSAVKELDKILPFFSRRVDIAAATHLDSDHTGGFSYILKRFKAGIFAYNGSDADSTVWKNLKGKMEEEEIPKLVLKRGDKIKYGESEVDILHPPEGFSFGNTNEAALVMLLKNREVKAIFMGDVGKETEKMIVNYYNLSEVDILKVAHHGSKYSSSEEFLNVIKPRVSVIEVGKNSYGHPTVETLKRLALVKSLVFRTDKNGTIKAELIYSENGKGKFIFSSI
;
A
#
# COMPACT_ATOMS: atom_id res chain seq x y z
N MET A 1 28.72 -31.40 -36.08
CA MET A 1 28.63 -31.77 -34.65
C MET A 1 27.87 -33.08 -34.56
N ASP A 2 28.38 -34.11 -33.87
CA ASP A 2 27.71 -35.41 -33.78
C ASP A 2 26.31 -35.23 -33.13
N SER A 3 25.30 -35.89 -33.70
CA SER A 3 23.93 -36.01 -33.17
C SER A 3 23.88 -36.22 -31.66
N LYS A 4 24.77 -37.05 -31.10
CA LYS A 4 24.86 -37.28 -29.65
C LYS A 4 25.25 -36.03 -28.87
N ARG A 5 26.18 -35.22 -29.40
CA ARG A 5 26.59 -33.95 -28.76
C ARG A 5 25.48 -32.90 -28.80
N ILE A 6 24.68 -32.88 -29.87
CA ILE A 6 23.51 -32.00 -29.98
C ILE A 6 22.44 -32.40 -28.93
N ILE A 7 22.14 -33.69 -28.81
CA ILE A 7 21.17 -34.19 -27.83
C ILE A 7 21.65 -33.89 -26.40
N LEU A 8 22.92 -34.17 -26.09
CA LEU A 8 23.50 -33.87 -24.77
C LEU A 8 23.44 -32.39 -24.44
N PHE A 9 23.72 -31.51 -25.41
CA PHE A 9 23.59 -30.06 -25.23
C PHE A 9 22.15 -29.64 -24.95
N PHE A 10 21.18 -30.21 -25.67
CA PHE A 10 19.75 -29.93 -25.44
C PHE A 10 19.27 -30.39 -24.07
N VAL A 11 19.60 -31.62 -23.68
CA VAL A 11 19.24 -32.17 -22.36
C VAL A 11 19.88 -31.35 -21.24
N PHE A 12 21.15 -30.97 -21.40
CA PHE A 12 21.83 -30.10 -20.45
C PHE A 12 21.17 -28.71 -20.35
N SER A 13 20.81 -28.12 -21.49
CA SER A 13 20.12 -26.82 -21.52
C SER A 13 18.75 -26.88 -20.85
N LEU A 14 18.00 -27.98 -21.04
CA LEU A 14 16.72 -28.21 -20.36
C LEU A 14 16.90 -28.41 -18.85
N ALA A 15 17.93 -29.15 -18.42
CA ALA A 15 18.22 -29.34 -17.00
C ALA A 15 18.63 -28.01 -16.34
N VAL A 16 19.44 -27.20 -17.01
CA VAL A 16 19.80 -25.85 -16.54
C VAL A 16 18.56 -24.96 -16.48
N PHE A 17 17.69 -24.99 -17.50
CA PHE A 17 16.43 -24.26 -17.51
C PHE A 17 15.51 -24.70 -16.36
N ASP A 18 15.38 -26.00 -16.09
CA ASP A 18 14.60 -26.55 -14.98
C ASP A 18 15.17 -26.11 -13.62
N ILE A 19 16.50 -26.12 -13.45
CA ILE A 19 17.15 -25.58 -12.24
C ILE A 19 16.83 -24.09 -12.08
N PHE A 20 16.91 -23.29 -13.15
CA PHE A 20 16.54 -21.87 -13.10
C PHE A 20 15.04 -21.67 -12.84
N LEU A 21 14.18 -22.54 -13.37
CA LEU A 21 12.74 -22.54 -13.14
C LEU A 21 12.44 -22.80 -11.66
N TRP A 22 13.01 -23.87 -11.09
CA TRP A 22 12.85 -24.19 -9.67
C TRP A 22 13.49 -23.14 -8.77
N ALA A 23 14.67 -22.62 -9.12
CA ALA A 23 15.27 -21.52 -8.40
C ALA A 23 14.37 -20.26 -8.44
N ALA A 24 13.69 -19.97 -9.55
CA ALA A 24 12.73 -18.86 -9.61
C ALA A 24 11.44 -19.14 -8.81
N VAL A 25 10.99 -20.40 -8.74
CA VAL A 25 9.85 -20.82 -7.91
C VAL A 25 10.18 -20.70 -6.42
N PHE A 26 11.36 -21.18 -5.99
CA PHE A 26 11.78 -21.12 -4.59
C PHE A 26 12.29 -19.74 -4.17
N ASN A 27 12.95 -18.99 -5.07
CA ASN A 27 13.42 -17.62 -4.82
C ASN A 27 12.43 -16.56 -5.28
N GLY A 28 11.17 -16.92 -5.58
CA GLY A 28 10.05 -16.01 -5.81
C GLY A 28 9.63 -15.19 -4.58
N GLY A 29 10.60 -14.84 -3.74
CA GLY A 29 10.76 -13.64 -2.94
C GLY A 29 9.48 -12.92 -2.55
N GLY A 30 8.87 -13.35 -1.45
CA GLY A 30 7.76 -12.64 -0.79
C GLY A 30 6.72 -13.53 -0.13
N GLY A 31 6.80 -14.86 -0.28
CA GLY A 31 5.73 -15.79 0.13
C GLY A 31 5.49 -15.94 1.63
N ASP A 32 6.53 -15.81 2.45
CA ASP A 32 6.46 -16.28 3.84
C ASP A 32 6.26 -15.16 4.86
N LYS A 33 6.45 -13.90 4.45
CA LYS A 33 6.44 -12.76 5.35
C LYS A 33 5.53 -11.66 4.83
N LEU A 34 4.84 -11.01 5.76
CA LEU A 34 4.15 -9.76 5.46
C LEU A 34 5.16 -8.67 5.13
N GLN A 35 4.99 -8.03 3.97
CA GLN A 35 5.76 -6.87 3.57
C GLN A 35 4.83 -5.71 3.23
N ILE A 36 5.23 -4.52 3.65
CA ILE A 36 4.57 -3.25 3.34
C ILE A 36 5.63 -2.37 2.69
N TYR A 37 5.35 -1.89 1.50
CA TYR A 37 6.20 -0.92 0.81
C TYR A 37 5.46 0.41 0.74
N PHE A 38 6.12 1.48 1.16
CA PHE A 38 5.69 2.87 0.96
C PHE A 38 6.51 3.41 -0.22
N LEU A 39 5.89 3.50 -1.39
CA LEU A 39 6.58 3.74 -2.65
C LEU A 39 6.93 5.22 -2.80
N ASN A 40 8.16 5.51 -3.23
CA ASN A 40 8.56 6.87 -3.52
C ASN A 40 7.97 7.36 -4.87
N VAL A 41 6.72 7.82 -4.84
CA VAL A 41 5.98 8.32 -6.02
C VAL A 41 6.06 9.85 -6.18
N GLY A 42 6.86 10.52 -5.36
CA GLY A 42 6.91 11.98 -5.29
C GLY A 42 5.85 12.53 -4.33
N GLN A 43 5.15 13.60 -4.73
CA GLN A 43 4.01 14.10 -3.97
C GLN A 43 2.78 13.26 -4.32
N GLY A 44 2.31 12.47 -3.35
CA GLY A 44 1.22 11.50 -3.49
C GLY A 44 1.49 10.26 -2.65
N ASP A 45 0.51 9.35 -2.64
CA ASP A 45 0.58 8.10 -1.89
C ASP A 45 0.59 6.89 -2.82
N SER A 46 1.33 5.85 -2.44
CA SER A 46 1.19 4.53 -3.04
C SER A 46 1.86 3.47 -2.18
N GLU A 47 1.07 2.57 -1.62
CA GLU A 47 1.57 1.46 -0.80
C GLU A 47 1.31 0.10 -1.43
N LEU A 48 2.32 -0.78 -1.38
CA LEU A 48 2.14 -2.18 -1.75
C LEU A 48 2.17 -3.05 -0.50
N LEU A 49 1.06 -3.74 -0.23
CA LEU A 49 0.99 -4.82 0.75
C LEU A 49 1.21 -6.15 0.05
N VAL A 50 2.20 -6.92 0.50
CA VAL A 50 2.43 -8.30 0.07
C VAL A 50 2.06 -9.19 1.26
N LEU A 51 0.87 -9.79 1.18
CA LEU A 51 0.32 -10.62 2.25
C LEU A 51 0.84 -12.06 2.12
N PRO A 52 1.36 -12.66 3.20
CA PRO A 52 1.99 -13.97 3.16
C PRO A 52 0.98 -15.09 2.95
N GLY A 53 1.39 -16.14 2.25
CA GLY A 53 0.60 -17.34 1.96
C GLY A 53 1.25 -18.19 0.87
N VAL A 54 0.68 -19.36 0.58
CA VAL A 54 1.21 -20.30 -0.45
C VAL A 54 1.42 -19.59 -1.80
N LYS A 55 0.56 -18.62 -2.12
CA LYS A 55 0.76 -17.68 -3.22
C LYS A 55 0.52 -16.26 -2.70
N PRO A 56 1.56 -15.46 -2.41
CA PRO A 56 1.38 -14.17 -1.75
C PRO A 56 0.44 -13.24 -2.53
N ALA A 57 -0.55 -12.69 -1.83
CA ALA A 57 -1.53 -11.77 -2.38
C ALA A 57 -1.01 -10.33 -2.32
N LYS A 58 -1.30 -9.52 -3.33
CA LYS A 58 -0.83 -8.14 -3.43
C LYS A 58 -1.98 -7.15 -3.42
N ILE A 59 -1.95 -6.21 -2.48
CA ILE A 59 -2.88 -5.07 -2.42
C ILE A 59 -2.05 -3.83 -2.70
N LEU A 60 -2.36 -3.12 -3.79
CA LEU A 60 -1.79 -1.81 -4.07
C LEU A 60 -2.81 -0.75 -3.62
N ILE A 61 -2.46 0.03 -2.61
CA ILE A 61 -3.25 1.15 -2.11
C ILE A 61 -2.67 2.40 -2.77
N ASP A 62 -3.52 3.15 -3.47
CA ASP A 62 -3.15 4.31 -4.29
C ASP A 62 -1.99 4.05 -5.28
N SER A 63 -1.67 5.04 -6.10
CA SER A 63 -0.78 4.87 -7.27
C SER A 63 0.08 6.09 -7.57
N GLY A 64 0.01 7.12 -6.72
CA GLY A 64 0.68 8.38 -6.96
C GLY A 64 0.09 9.19 -8.14
N PRO A 65 0.73 10.32 -8.47
CA PRO A 65 0.25 11.24 -9.50
C PRO A 65 0.46 10.77 -10.95
N ASN A 66 1.33 9.76 -11.16
CA ASN A 66 1.78 9.36 -12.50
C ASN A 66 2.40 7.96 -12.49
N GLY A 67 3.09 7.56 -13.56
CA GLY A 67 3.73 6.24 -13.69
C GLY A 67 4.91 5.95 -12.73
N SER A 68 5.17 6.78 -11.71
CA SER A 68 6.22 6.52 -10.70
C SER A 68 5.97 5.23 -9.92
N ALA A 69 4.72 4.93 -9.55
CA ALA A 69 4.40 3.66 -8.87
C ALA A 69 4.83 2.44 -9.70
N VAL A 70 4.62 2.47 -11.03
CA VAL A 70 5.11 1.40 -11.93
C VAL A 70 6.63 1.25 -11.85
N LYS A 71 7.38 2.36 -11.84
CA LYS A 71 8.85 2.34 -11.74
C LYS A 71 9.32 1.74 -10.43
N GLU A 72 8.68 2.11 -9.31
CA GLU A 72 9.02 1.55 -7.99
C GLU A 72 8.65 0.06 -7.91
N LEU A 73 7.48 -0.33 -8.42
CA LEU A 73 7.07 -1.74 -8.50
C LEU A 73 8.03 -2.58 -9.36
N ASP A 74 8.49 -2.06 -10.49
CA ASP A 74 9.47 -2.76 -11.35
C ASP A 74 10.84 -2.93 -10.67
N LYS A 75 11.20 -2.10 -9.68
CA LYS A 75 12.43 -2.26 -8.87
C LYS A 75 12.28 -3.33 -7.79
N ILE A 76 11.13 -3.38 -7.12
CA ILE A 76 10.95 -4.22 -5.92
C ILE A 76 10.35 -5.60 -6.22
N LEU A 77 9.62 -5.74 -7.34
CA LEU A 77 8.98 -7.01 -7.72
C LEU A 77 9.79 -7.76 -8.79
N PRO A 78 9.89 -9.10 -8.69
CA PRO A 78 10.48 -9.91 -9.76
C PRO A 78 9.80 -9.64 -11.11
N PHE A 79 10.54 -9.75 -12.22
CA PHE A 79 10.04 -9.36 -13.56
C PHE A 79 8.75 -10.09 -14.00
N PHE A 80 8.51 -11.29 -13.48
CA PHE A 80 7.32 -12.10 -13.76
C PHE A 80 6.13 -11.80 -12.84
N SER A 81 6.34 -11.11 -11.71
CA SER A 81 5.27 -10.71 -10.81
C SER A 81 4.53 -9.49 -11.38
N ARG A 82 3.55 -9.74 -12.25
CA ARG A 82 2.78 -8.70 -12.96
C ARG A 82 1.28 -8.75 -12.67
N ARG A 83 0.95 -9.06 -11.41
CA ARG A 83 -0.42 -9.06 -10.90
C ARG A 83 -0.48 -8.30 -9.57
N VAL A 84 -1.48 -7.45 -9.44
CA VAL A 84 -1.99 -6.93 -8.16
C VAL A 84 -3.37 -7.55 -7.96
N ASP A 85 -3.63 -8.16 -6.82
CA ASP A 85 -4.91 -8.84 -6.59
C ASP A 85 -6.01 -7.82 -6.31
N ILE A 86 -5.67 -6.76 -5.57
CA ILE A 86 -6.54 -5.61 -5.31
C ILE A 86 -5.75 -4.34 -5.64
N ALA A 87 -6.31 -3.51 -6.52
CA ALA A 87 -5.91 -2.11 -6.67
C ALA A 87 -6.94 -1.25 -5.95
N ALA A 88 -6.55 -0.53 -4.90
CA ALA A 88 -7.46 0.20 -4.03
C ALA A 88 -7.18 1.70 -4.07
N ALA A 89 -8.17 2.51 -4.42
CA ALA A 89 -8.07 3.98 -4.33
C ALA A 89 -8.69 4.46 -3.02
N THR A 90 -7.94 5.22 -2.22
CA THR A 90 -8.46 5.81 -0.98
C THR A 90 -9.52 6.86 -1.29
N HIS A 91 -9.23 7.75 -2.23
CA HIS A 91 -10.13 8.75 -2.81
C HIS A 91 -9.67 9.06 -4.25
N LEU A 92 -10.40 9.91 -4.97
CA LEU A 92 -10.23 10.09 -6.42
C LEU A 92 -9.36 11.28 -6.83
N ASP A 93 -8.58 11.83 -5.90
CA ASP A 93 -7.64 12.91 -6.20
C ASP A 93 -6.46 12.39 -7.03
N SER A 94 -5.86 13.30 -7.82
CA SER A 94 -4.92 12.92 -8.86
C SER A 94 -3.61 12.33 -8.34
N ASP A 95 -3.13 12.79 -7.20
CA ASP A 95 -1.92 12.33 -6.53
C ASP A 95 -2.07 10.98 -5.81
N HIS A 96 -3.29 10.44 -5.82
CA HIS A 96 -3.60 9.08 -5.37
C HIS A 96 -3.95 8.17 -6.55
N THR A 97 -4.73 8.66 -7.53
CA THR A 97 -5.28 7.82 -8.61
C THR A 97 -4.62 7.96 -9.98
N GLY A 98 -3.77 8.98 -10.17
CA GLY A 98 -3.17 9.30 -11.46
C GLY A 98 -2.30 8.18 -12.04
N GLY A 99 -1.67 7.39 -11.18
CA GLY A 99 -0.83 6.26 -11.56
C GLY A 99 -1.59 5.01 -12.01
N PHE A 100 -2.88 4.84 -11.66
CA PHE A 100 -3.58 3.57 -11.90
C PHE A 100 -3.70 3.23 -13.38
N SER A 101 -3.87 4.20 -14.27
CA SER A 101 -3.90 3.95 -15.72
C SER A 101 -2.58 3.31 -16.22
N TYR A 102 -1.44 3.68 -15.65
CA TYR A 102 -0.14 3.08 -15.93
C TYR A 102 -0.01 1.70 -15.28
N ILE A 103 -0.52 1.54 -14.05
CA ILE A 103 -0.55 0.27 -13.34
C ILE A 103 -1.34 -0.77 -14.14
N LEU A 104 -2.56 -0.45 -14.55
CA LEU A 104 -3.44 -1.36 -15.30
C LEU A 104 -2.90 -1.71 -16.70
N LYS A 105 -2.03 -0.87 -17.27
CA LYS A 105 -1.32 -1.19 -18.51
C LYS A 105 -0.17 -2.19 -18.31
N ARG A 106 0.42 -2.23 -17.11
CA ARG A 106 1.65 -3.00 -16.81
C ARG A 106 1.40 -4.24 -15.95
N PHE A 107 0.38 -4.20 -15.11
CA PHE A 107 -0.02 -5.22 -14.14
C PHE A 107 -1.48 -5.57 -14.34
N LYS A 108 -1.82 -6.85 -14.24
CA LYS A 108 -3.21 -7.29 -14.16
C LYS A 108 -3.75 -6.98 -12.78
N ALA A 109 -4.90 -6.31 -12.69
CA ALA A 109 -5.64 -6.15 -11.44
C ALA A 109 -6.74 -7.21 -11.33
N GLY A 110 -6.89 -7.84 -10.16
CA GLY A 110 -7.99 -8.76 -9.91
C GLY A 110 -9.33 -8.04 -9.68
N ILE A 111 -9.29 -6.97 -8.89
CA ILE A 111 -10.44 -6.11 -8.58
C ILE A 111 -9.94 -4.69 -8.28
N PHE A 112 -10.77 -3.69 -8.61
CA PHE A 112 -10.54 -2.30 -8.24
C PHE A 112 -11.44 -1.91 -7.07
N ALA A 113 -10.85 -1.65 -5.91
CA ALA A 113 -11.58 -1.25 -4.70
C ALA A 113 -11.50 0.26 -4.48
N TYR A 114 -12.58 0.87 -3.96
CA TYR A 114 -12.62 2.32 -3.71
C TYR A 114 -13.74 2.68 -2.72
N ASN A 115 -13.77 3.93 -2.27
CA ASN A 115 -14.77 4.43 -1.30
C ASN A 115 -16.18 4.65 -1.86
N GLY A 116 -16.43 4.38 -3.15
CA GLY A 116 -17.73 4.57 -3.79
C GLY A 116 -17.99 5.99 -4.34
N SER A 117 -17.06 6.92 -4.16
CA SER A 117 -17.17 8.28 -4.71
C SER A 117 -17.13 8.30 -6.24
N ASP A 118 -17.67 9.35 -6.85
CA ASP A 118 -17.50 9.63 -8.28
C ASP A 118 -16.82 10.99 -8.44
N ALA A 119 -16.11 11.17 -9.55
CA ALA A 119 -15.39 12.40 -9.82
C ALA A 119 -15.56 12.82 -11.28
N ASP A 120 -15.82 14.11 -11.53
CA ASP A 120 -15.84 14.65 -12.90
C ASP A 120 -14.43 15.02 -13.39
N SER A 121 -13.47 14.13 -13.17
CA SER A 121 -12.07 14.33 -13.59
C SER A 121 -11.74 13.49 -14.80
N THR A 122 -10.87 14.01 -15.67
CA THR A 122 -10.35 13.25 -16.82
C THR A 122 -9.62 11.98 -16.37
N VAL A 123 -8.90 12.05 -15.24
CA VAL A 123 -8.20 10.90 -14.65
C VAL A 123 -9.19 9.77 -14.33
N TRP A 124 -10.28 10.09 -13.62
CA TRP A 124 -11.26 9.08 -13.24
C TRP A 124 -12.04 8.53 -14.44
N LYS A 125 -12.42 9.38 -15.40
CA LYS A 125 -13.08 8.94 -16.65
C LYS A 125 -12.21 7.95 -17.43
N ASN A 126 -10.92 8.25 -17.59
CA ASN A 126 -9.98 7.37 -18.28
C ASN A 126 -9.78 6.05 -17.51
N LEU A 127 -9.69 6.11 -16.17
CA LEU A 127 -9.56 4.93 -15.34
C LEU A 127 -10.80 4.03 -15.44
N LYS A 128 -12.01 4.60 -15.40
CA LYS A 128 -13.27 3.86 -15.64
C LYS A 128 -13.27 3.14 -16.99
N GLY A 129 -12.94 3.85 -18.07
CA GLY A 129 -12.86 3.25 -19.40
C GLY A 129 -11.83 2.11 -19.47
N LYS A 130 -10.68 2.26 -18.80
CA LYS A 130 -9.66 1.19 -18.76
C LYS A 130 -10.11 -0.03 -17.95
N MET A 131 -10.82 0.17 -16.84
CA MET A 131 -11.39 -0.93 -16.07
C MET A 131 -12.47 -1.68 -16.86
N GLU A 132 -13.27 -0.96 -17.65
CA GLU A 132 -14.27 -1.58 -18.55
C GLU A 132 -13.60 -2.37 -19.69
N GLU A 133 -12.57 -1.82 -20.33
CA GLU A 133 -11.79 -2.49 -21.39
C GLU A 133 -11.16 -3.81 -20.90
N GLU A 134 -10.61 -3.80 -19.68
CA GLU A 134 -9.90 -4.94 -19.09
C GLU A 134 -10.80 -5.86 -18.25
N GLU A 135 -12.12 -5.61 -18.25
CA GLU A 135 -13.14 -6.35 -17.47
C GLU A 135 -12.80 -6.44 -15.97
N ILE A 136 -12.22 -5.37 -15.40
CA ILE A 136 -11.84 -5.32 -13.98
C ILE A 136 -13.08 -4.97 -13.15
N PRO A 137 -13.53 -5.87 -12.26
CA PRO A 137 -14.67 -5.59 -11.39
C PRO A 137 -14.34 -4.45 -10.42
N LYS A 138 -15.35 -3.64 -10.10
CA LYS A 138 -15.28 -2.59 -9.08
C LYS A 138 -15.89 -3.08 -7.77
N LEU A 139 -15.26 -2.78 -6.65
CA LEU A 139 -15.75 -3.05 -5.31
C LEU A 139 -15.81 -1.76 -4.49
N VAL A 140 -16.99 -1.42 -4.00
CA VAL A 140 -17.13 -0.33 -3.03
C VAL A 140 -16.83 -0.90 -1.65
N LEU A 141 -15.91 -0.26 -0.94
CA LEU A 141 -15.55 -0.58 0.43
C LEU A 141 -16.10 0.50 1.37
N LYS A 142 -16.66 0.06 2.48
CA LYS A 142 -17.17 0.91 3.56
C LYS A 142 -16.77 0.37 4.92
N ARG A 143 -16.91 1.22 5.94
CA ARG A 143 -16.63 0.90 7.34
C ARG A 143 -17.29 -0.42 7.74
N GLY A 144 -16.51 -1.33 8.29
CA GLY A 144 -16.96 -2.65 8.72
C GLY A 144 -16.64 -3.77 7.72
N ASP A 145 -16.35 -3.45 6.46
CA ASP A 145 -15.85 -4.42 5.49
C ASP A 145 -14.46 -4.92 5.87
N LYS A 146 -14.13 -6.14 5.43
CA LYS A 146 -12.87 -6.82 5.74
C LYS A 146 -12.34 -7.56 4.53
N ILE A 147 -11.05 -7.42 4.26
CA ILE A 147 -10.32 -8.25 3.28
C ILE A 147 -9.46 -9.22 4.07
N LYS A 148 -9.67 -10.53 3.89
CA LYS A 148 -8.92 -11.58 4.62
C LYS A 148 -8.07 -12.41 3.68
N TYR A 149 -6.82 -12.67 4.07
CA TYR A 149 -5.93 -13.57 3.36
C TYR A 149 -4.91 -14.21 4.34
N GLY A 150 -5.03 -15.52 4.54
CA GLY A 150 -4.22 -16.23 5.54
C GLY A 150 -4.41 -15.64 6.94
N GLU A 151 -3.31 -15.27 7.60
CA GLU A 151 -3.32 -14.60 8.92
C GLU A 151 -3.50 -13.07 8.83
N SER A 152 -3.63 -12.53 7.62
CA SER A 152 -3.76 -11.09 7.39
C SER A 152 -5.23 -10.69 7.22
N GLU A 153 -5.62 -9.61 7.88
CA GLU A 153 -6.94 -8.99 7.77
C GLU A 153 -6.76 -7.48 7.57
N VAL A 154 -7.35 -6.92 6.53
CA VAL A 154 -7.45 -5.47 6.31
C VAL A 154 -8.87 -5.04 6.64
N ASP A 155 -9.03 -4.36 7.76
CA ASP A 155 -10.30 -3.78 8.19
C ASP A 155 -10.50 -2.41 7.56
N ILE A 156 -11.68 -2.15 7.02
CA ILE A 156 -12.06 -0.83 6.53
C ILE A 156 -12.72 -0.06 7.68
N LEU A 157 -12.11 1.06 8.07
CA LEU A 157 -12.53 1.89 9.21
C LEU A 157 -13.36 3.11 8.77
N HIS A 158 -13.21 3.54 7.52
CA HIS A 158 -13.86 4.71 6.94
C HIS A 158 -13.97 4.54 5.42
N PRO A 159 -14.99 5.11 4.73
CA PRO A 159 -16.15 5.84 5.26
C PRO A 159 -17.29 4.94 5.73
N PRO A 160 -18.14 5.38 6.68
CA PRO A 160 -19.40 4.70 6.97
C PRO A 160 -20.38 4.75 5.79
N GLU A 161 -21.38 3.87 5.83
CA GLU A 161 -22.49 3.93 4.89
C GLU A 161 -23.20 5.29 4.95
N GLY A 162 -23.48 5.87 3.78
CA GLY A 162 -24.14 7.18 3.67
C GLY A 162 -23.25 8.38 3.96
N PHE A 163 -21.93 8.21 4.08
CA PHE A 163 -21.01 9.34 4.26
C PHE A 163 -21.02 10.30 3.06
N SER A 164 -20.90 11.59 3.33
CA SER A 164 -20.88 12.63 2.29
C SER A 164 -19.52 12.69 1.60
N PHE A 165 -19.52 12.78 0.27
CA PHE A 165 -18.31 12.97 -0.54
C PHE A 165 -18.01 14.45 -0.85
N GLY A 166 -18.66 15.40 -0.16
CA GLY A 166 -18.45 16.84 -0.40
C GLY A 166 -17.02 17.31 -0.11
N ASN A 167 -16.32 16.63 0.80
CA ASN A 167 -14.88 16.75 0.99
C ASN A 167 -14.26 15.37 0.66
N THR A 168 -13.52 15.30 -0.44
CA THR A 168 -12.95 14.06 -0.96
C THR A 168 -11.94 13.44 0.01
N ASN A 169 -11.13 14.27 0.65
CA ASN A 169 -10.10 13.86 1.61
C ASN A 169 -10.72 13.25 2.86
N GLU A 170 -11.76 13.89 3.42
CA GLU A 170 -12.45 13.35 4.60
C GLU A 170 -13.18 12.05 4.30
N ALA A 171 -13.57 11.80 3.04
CA ALA A 171 -14.23 10.56 2.64
C ALA A 171 -13.26 9.44 2.21
N ALA A 172 -11.95 9.63 2.38
CA ALA A 172 -10.95 8.66 1.94
C ALA A 172 -11.01 7.33 2.71
N LEU A 173 -10.74 6.20 2.05
CA LEU A 173 -10.64 4.91 2.73
C LEU A 173 -9.56 4.95 3.81
N VAL A 174 -9.94 4.59 5.03
CA VAL A 174 -8.98 4.30 6.10
C VAL A 174 -8.93 2.81 6.32
N MET A 175 -7.74 2.23 6.20
CA MET A 175 -7.52 0.78 6.25
C MET A 175 -6.63 0.42 7.43
N LEU A 176 -7.01 -0.61 8.19
CA LEU A 176 -6.21 -1.16 9.28
C LEU A 176 -5.82 -2.60 8.93
N LEU A 177 -4.57 -2.79 8.55
CA LEU A 177 -3.96 -4.11 8.40
C LEU A 177 -3.63 -4.69 9.78
N LYS A 178 -4.06 -5.91 10.00
CA LYS A 178 -3.75 -6.76 11.15
C LYS A 178 -3.09 -8.04 10.65
N ASN A 179 -2.00 -8.43 11.28
CA ASN A 179 -1.41 -9.75 11.13
C ASN A 179 -0.99 -10.22 12.52
N ARG A 180 -1.73 -11.18 13.09
CA ARG A 180 -1.63 -11.54 14.51
C ARG A 180 -1.70 -10.30 15.42
N GLU A 181 -0.68 -10.02 16.20
CA GLU A 181 -0.61 -8.87 17.11
C GLU A 181 -0.18 -7.56 16.46
N VAL A 182 0.40 -7.58 15.25
CA VAL A 182 0.92 -6.36 14.62
C VAL A 182 -0.14 -5.60 13.83
N LYS A 183 -0.05 -4.27 13.86
CA LYS A 183 -1.03 -3.38 13.22
C LYS A 183 -0.35 -2.30 12.38
N ALA A 184 -0.83 -2.10 11.15
CA ALA A 184 -0.48 -0.97 10.31
C ALA A 184 -1.76 -0.25 9.85
N ILE A 185 -1.82 1.07 9.99
CA ILE A 185 -2.97 1.88 9.57
C ILE A 185 -2.59 2.81 8.42
N PHE A 186 -3.44 2.83 7.39
CA PHE A 186 -3.33 3.61 6.16
C PHE A 186 -4.43 4.66 6.15
N MET A 187 -4.05 5.93 6.22
CA MET A 187 -4.98 7.02 6.50
C MET A 187 -5.43 7.80 5.26
N GLY A 188 -4.81 7.59 4.09
CA GLY A 188 -4.99 8.47 2.93
C GLY A 188 -4.85 9.94 3.34
N ASP A 189 -5.81 10.77 2.94
CA ASP A 189 -5.75 12.21 3.16
C ASP A 189 -6.72 12.76 4.22
N VAL A 190 -7.28 11.88 5.04
CA VAL A 190 -8.27 12.27 6.06
C VAL A 190 -7.73 13.33 7.03
N GLY A 191 -8.60 14.22 7.46
CA GLY A 191 -8.29 15.27 8.43
C GLY A 191 -8.72 14.92 9.85
N LYS A 192 -8.57 15.90 10.76
CA LYS A 192 -8.85 15.71 12.19
C LYS A 192 -10.29 15.28 12.48
N GLU A 193 -11.25 15.67 11.63
CA GLU A 193 -12.66 15.33 11.82
C GLU A 193 -12.85 13.81 11.70
N THR A 194 -12.33 13.21 10.64
CA THR A 194 -12.38 11.76 10.43
C THR A 194 -11.51 11.00 11.42
N GLU A 195 -10.33 11.51 11.76
CA GLU A 195 -9.52 10.93 12.83
C GLU A 195 -10.28 10.81 14.14
N LYS A 196 -10.98 11.88 14.54
CA LYS A 196 -11.82 11.92 15.74
C LYS A 196 -12.98 10.93 15.64
N MET A 197 -13.63 10.82 14.49
CA MET A 197 -14.69 9.83 14.28
C MET A 197 -14.16 8.40 14.47
N ILE A 198 -12.97 8.12 13.95
CA ILE A 198 -12.35 6.79 14.03
C ILE A 198 -12.00 6.41 15.47
N VAL A 199 -11.32 7.28 16.23
CA VAL A 199 -10.90 6.94 17.61
C VAL A 199 -12.07 6.92 18.61
N ASN A 200 -13.18 7.61 18.31
CA ASN A 200 -14.39 7.50 19.12
C ASN A 200 -15.19 6.22 18.83
N TYR A 201 -15.10 5.70 17.60
CA TYR A 201 -15.81 4.49 17.22
C TYR A 201 -15.02 3.20 17.52
N TYR A 202 -13.70 3.26 17.34
CA TYR A 202 -12.80 2.12 17.47
C TYR A 202 -11.84 2.30 18.65
N ASN A 203 -11.66 1.25 19.43
CA ASN A 203 -10.56 1.16 20.38
C ASN A 203 -9.26 0.82 19.65
N LEU A 204 -8.64 1.83 19.04
CA LEU A 204 -7.37 1.70 18.34
C LEU A 204 -6.21 1.99 19.29
N SER A 205 -5.62 0.96 19.88
CA SER A 205 -4.39 1.08 20.66
C SER A 205 -3.25 0.30 20.03
N GLU A 206 -2.03 0.81 20.26
CA GLU A 206 -0.76 0.13 19.92
C GLU A 206 -0.64 -0.20 18.44
N VAL A 207 -0.72 0.83 17.60
CA VAL A 207 -0.43 0.69 16.17
C VAL A 207 1.08 0.62 15.97
N ASP A 208 1.60 -0.34 15.21
CA ASP A 208 3.04 -0.41 14.93
C ASP A 208 3.45 0.60 13.85
N ILE A 209 2.65 0.70 12.79
CA ILE A 209 2.94 1.58 11.65
C ILE A 209 1.75 2.49 11.36
N LEU A 210 2.00 3.80 11.33
CA LEU A 210 1.10 4.79 10.80
C LEU A 210 1.62 5.28 9.44
N LYS A 211 0.86 5.06 8.37
CA LYS A 211 0.96 5.95 7.22
C LYS A 211 0.35 7.29 7.60
N VAL A 212 1.19 8.30 7.69
CA VAL A 212 0.78 9.65 8.07
C VAL A 212 -0.16 10.20 7.00
N ALA A 213 -1.30 10.71 7.48
CA ALA A 213 -2.34 11.24 6.64
C ALA A 213 -1.89 12.51 5.89
N HIS A 214 -2.38 12.69 4.66
CA HIS A 214 -2.30 13.94 3.90
C HIS A 214 -0.87 14.49 3.82
N HIS A 215 0.07 13.59 3.56
CA HIS A 215 1.51 13.85 3.42
C HIS A 215 2.15 14.62 4.60
N GLY A 216 1.53 14.61 5.78
CA GLY A 216 1.98 15.37 6.94
C GLY A 216 1.44 16.81 7.02
N SER A 217 0.26 17.06 6.45
CA SER A 217 -0.49 18.30 6.60
C SER A 217 -0.73 18.67 8.07
N LYS A 218 -0.75 19.98 8.38
CA LYS A 218 -1.06 20.48 9.74
C LYS A 218 -2.52 20.22 10.15
N TYR A 219 -3.38 19.93 9.17
CA TYR A 219 -4.80 19.62 9.34
C TYR A 219 -5.08 18.13 9.55
N SER A 220 -4.05 17.30 9.64
CA SER A 220 -4.17 15.88 9.98
C SER A 220 -3.16 15.49 11.07
N SER A 221 -3.17 14.23 11.46
CA SER A 221 -2.41 13.64 12.57
C SER A 221 -2.55 14.46 13.86
N SER A 222 -3.79 14.66 14.29
CA SER A 222 -4.13 15.41 15.51
C SER A 222 -3.52 14.80 16.77
N GLU A 223 -3.35 15.61 17.81
CA GLU A 223 -2.85 15.12 19.10
C GLU A 223 -3.80 14.11 19.73
N GLU A 224 -5.12 14.35 19.64
CA GLU A 224 -6.16 13.41 20.09
C GLU A 224 -5.98 12.04 19.46
N PHE A 225 -5.83 11.99 18.12
CA PHE A 225 -5.62 10.76 17.39
C PHE A 225 -4.31 10.05 17.76
N LEU A 226 -3.19 10.78 17.69
CA LEU A 226 -1.87 10.21 17.94
C LEU A 226 -1.69 9.71 19.38
N ASN A 227 -2.34 10.35 20.36
CA ASN A 227 -2.33 9.91 21.75
C ASN A 227 -3.13 8.63 21.98
N VAL A 228 -4.11 8.32 21.13
CA VAL A 228 -4.88 7.06 21.19
C VAL A 228 -4.09 5.93 20.51
N ILE A 229 -3.67 6.13 19.26
CA ILE A 229 -3.05 5.06 18.47
C ILE A 229 -1.58 4.79 18.80
N LYS A 230 -0.86 5.82 19.29
CA LYS A 230 0.56 5.80 19.70
C LYS A 230 1.46 4.98 18.75
N PRO A 231 1.62 5.43 17.48
CA PRO A 231 2.36 4.66 16.50
C PRO A 231 3.83 4.52 16.90
N ARG A 232 4.40 3.33 16.74
CA ARG A 232 5.85 3.12 16.94
C ARG A 232 6.65 3.76 15.81
N VAL A 233 6.15 3.62 14.59
CA VAL A 233 6.74 4.19 13.38
C VAL A 233 5.67 4.95 12.60
N SER A 234 6.05 6.10 12.06
CA SER A 234 5.22 6.92 11.19
C SER A 234 5.93 7.14 9.87
N VAL A 235 5.32 6.69 8.78
CA VAL A 235 5.83 6.87 7.42
C VAL A 235 5.07 8.00 6.76
N ILE A 236 5.80 9.00 6.27
CA ILE A 236 5.25 10.13 5.52
C ILE A 236 5.62 9.94 4.06
N GLU A 237 4.66 9.61 3.21
CA GLU A 237 4.85 9.68 1.77
C GLU A 237 4.66 11.14 1.34
N VAL A 238 5.74 11.73 0.83
CA VAL A 238 5.80 13.15 0.49
C VAL A 238 6.91 13.37 -0.51
N GLY A 239 6.74 14.35 -1.39
CA GLY A 239 7.74 14.78 -2.34
C GLY A 239 7.87 16.29 -2.37
N LYS A 240 8.52 16.81 -3.41
CA LYS A 240 8.57 18.27 -3.64
C LYS A 240 7.15 18.81 -3.82
N ASN A 241 6.76 19.74 -2.94
CA ASN A 241 5.43 20.34 -2.93
C ASN A 241 5.49 21.83 -2.55
N SER A 242 4.42 22.58 -2.84
CA SER A 242 4.24 23.99 -2.47
C SER A 242 3.47 24.19 -1.16
N TYR A 243 2.91 23.12 -0.58
CA TYR A 243 2.08 23.15 0.62
C TYR A 243 2.90 23.31 1.92
N GLY A 244 4.21 23.07 1.85
CA GLY A 244 5.08 23.01 3.02
C GLY A 244 4.96 21.68 3.76
N HIS A 245 4.51 20.62 3.08
CA HIS A 245 4.43 19.27 3.63
C HIS A 245 5.81 18.59 3.65
N PRO A 246 6.12 17.77 4.67
CA PRO A 246 5.36 17.66 5.92
C PRO A 246 5.55 18.91 6.78
N THR A 247 4.48 19.35 7.43
CA THR A 247 4.50 20.56 8.25
C THR A 247 5.26 20.36 9.56
N VAL A 248 5.85 21.44 10.09
CA VAL A 248 6.58 21.40 11.37
C VAL A 248 5.65 20.99 12.52
N GLU A 249 4.39 21.42 12.48
CA GLU A 249 3.36 21.08 13.45
C GLU A 249 3.13 19.57 13.51
N THR A 250 2.96 18.91 12.37
CA THR A 250 2.77 17.46 12.32
C THR A 250 4.01 16.71 12.77
N LEU A 251 5.21 17.14 12.36
CA LEU A 251 6.46 16.54 12.83
C LEU A 251 6.63 16.67 14.36
N LYS A 252 6.25 17.82 14.94
CA LYS A 252 6.26 18.01 16.40
C LYS A 252 5.30 17.07 17.10
N ARG A 253 4.06 16.91 16.60
CA ARG A 253 3.08 15.99 17.18
C ARG A 253 3.55 14.53 17.15
N LEU A 254 4.14 14.09 16.04
CA LEU A 254 4.72 12.75 15.91
C LEU A 254 5.89 12.53 16.89
N ALA A 255 6.74 13.55 17.07
CA ALA A 255 7.84 13.49 18.03
C ALA A 255 7.34 13.42 19.49
N LEU A 256 6.26 14.13 19.84
CA LEU A 256 5.68 14.12 21.18
C LEU A 256 5.19 12.73 21.60
N VAL A 257 4.63 11.96 20.66
CA VAL A 257 4.23 10.56 20.90
C VAL A 257 5.38 9.55 20.72
N LYS A 258 6.61 10.05 20.53
CA LYS A 258 7.85 9.26 20.36
C LYS A 258 7.80 8.30 19.16
N SER A 259 7.06 8.66 18.11
CA SER A 259 7.04 7.90 16.87
C SER A 259 8.32 8.12 16.07
N LEU A 260 8.95 7.05 15.59
CA LEU A 260 10.06 7.13 14.65
C LEU A 260 9.53 7.52 13.27
N VAL A 261 10.07 8.59 12.68
CA VAL A 261 9.57 9.12 11.39
C VAL A 261 10.47 8.71 10.23
N PHE A 262 9.88 8.11 9.20
CA PHE A 262 10.49 7.96 7.86
C PHE A 262 9.77 8.84 6.84
N ARG A 263 10.49 9.29 5.81
CA ARG A 263 9.93 10.09 4.72
C ARG A 263 10.42 9.62 3.36
N THR A 264 9.53 9.43 2.39
CA THR A 264 9.95 8.94 1.06
C THR A 264 10.87 9.92 0.32
N ASP A 265 10.69 11.24 0.48
CA ASP A 265 11.61 12.24 -0.09
C ASP A 265 13.04 12.20 0.45
N LYS A 266 13.26 11.59 1.62
CA LYS A 266 14.59 11.43 2.23
C LYS A 266 15.11 10.01 2.17
N ASN A 267 14.21 9.04 2.24
CA ASN A 267 14.54 7.63 2.47
C ASN A 267 14.27 6.76 1.23
N GLY A 268 13.80 7.32 0.12
CA GLY A 268 13.40 6.52 -1.05
C GLY A 268 12.17 5.67 -0.74
N THR A 269 12.05 4.53 -1.41
CA THR A 269 10.98 3.58 -1.11
C THR A 269 11.28 2.89 0.22
N ILE A 270 10.33 2.91 1.15
CA ILE A 270 10.52 2.35 2.49
C ILE A 270 9.82 1.00 2.55
N LYS A 271 10.59 -0.06 2.83
CA LYS A 271 10.06 -1.41 3.07
C LYS A 271 9.99 -1.69 4.57
N ALA A 272 8.83 -2.13 5.03
CA ALA A 272 8.63 -2.74 6.34
C ALA A 272 8.34 -4.24 6.16
N GLU A 273 9.21 -5.10 6.70
CA GLU A 273 9.04 -6.56 6.65
C GLU A 273 8.77 -7.10 8.06
N LEU A 274 7.67 -7.83 8.22
CA LEU A 274 7.33 -8.48 9.48
C LEU A 274 8.21 -9.72 9.69
N ILE A 275 8.90 -9.76 10.82
CA ILE A 275 9.61 -10.94 11.31
C ILE A 275 9.10 -11.34 12.69
N TYR A 276 9.10 -12.64 12.96
CA TYR A 276 8.79 -13.17 14.28
C TYR A 276 10.09 -13.57 14.99
N SER A 277 10.20 -13.19 16.27
CA SER A 277 11.25 -13.69 17.17
C SER A 277 11.00 -15.16 17.53
N GLU A 278 12.01 -15.84 18.08
CA GLU A 278 11.89 -17.22 18.57
C GLU A 278 10.76 -17.40 19.61
N ASN A 279 10.46 -16.34 20.38
CA ASN A 279 9.37 -16.31 21.36
C ASN A 279 8.00 -15.96 20.75
N GLY A 280 7.88 -15.95 19.42
CA GLY A 280 6.63 -15.71 18.70
C GLY A 280 6.18 -14.24 18.63
N LYS A 281 6.94 -13.28 19.17
CA LYS A 281 6.62 -11.85 19.05
C LYS A 281 7.06 -11.29 17.70
N GLY A 282 6.12 -10.70 16.96
CA GLY A 282 6.28 -10.01 15.69
C GLY A 282 6.87 -8.61 15.85
N LYS A 283 7.73 -8.22 14.90
CA LYS A 283 8.20 -6.84 14.73
C LYS A 283 8.50 -6.55 13.27
N PHE A 284 8.30 -5.30 12.85
CA PHE A 284 8.75 -4.83 11.54
C PHE A 284 10.24 -4.48 11.55
N ILE A 285 10.97 -4.93 10.53
CA ILE A 285 12.28 -4.40 10.15
C ILE A 285 12.08 -3.43 8.99
N PHE A 286 12.72 -2.27 9.07
CA PHE A 286 12.63 -1.22 8.06
C PHE A 286 13.92 -1.13 7.24
N SER A 287 13.78 -0.94 5.93
CA SER A 287 14.89 -0.68 5.01
C SER A 287 14.47 0.29 3.90
N SER A 288 15.42 1.08 3.42
CA SER A 288 15.26 1.95 2.24
C SER A 288 15.71 1.23 0.97
N ILE A 289 15.02 1.49 -0.14
CA ILE A 289 15.30 0.99 -1.50
C ILE A 289 15.53 2.16 -2.45
#